data_AF-A0A661ZJN6-F1
#
_entry.id   AF-A0A661ZJN6-F1
#
_cell.length_a   1.000
_cell.length_b   1.000
_cell.length_c   1.000
_cell.angle_alpha   90.00
_cell.angle_beta   90.00
_cell.angle_gamma   90.00
#
_symmetry.space_group_name_H-M   'P 1'
#
loop_
_entity.id
_entity.type
_entity.pdbx_description
1 polymer ?
#
loop_
_entity_poly.entity_id
_entity_poly.type
_entity_poly.pdbx_seq_one_letter_code
_entity_poly.pdbx_strand_id
1 'polypeptide(L)'
;MKTITIALIVIIFSINGMGQSNIHRDISTFDYSNLSWTEAFDSLHACMSLRYPYTEWKAIDWPEKETITRPLIIDAQNSSDTIAFIQYLFEYLYQIPDGHVDLVGDLDSFKQSKIAGSYGFNMLPLDDGTVVASFVPEESPAYIAGLRSGDQILKWNGTHIDSVGSKEYLNYYRNYATTDGRLFSRYLMLSRDPVNTVAEIAFLSNQSKVESTITLTAFDDSMEMYLIGIYNTAQPINIDSLVYYDVLENNVGYLYIAAEMEEGITPEEIIQSPDFIKVQDAITFFNNNDIDKL
;
A
#
# COMPACT_ATOMS: atom_id res chain seq x y z
N MET A 1 32.48 -2.07 0.17
CA MET A 1 31.19 -2.61 -0.28
C MET A 1 30.35 -2.83 0.96
N LYS A 2 29.33 -2.00 1.18
CA LYS A 2 28.35 -2.25 2.25
C LYS A 2 27.50 -3.43 1.78
N THR A 3 27.56 -4.55 2.49
CA THR A 3 26.67 -5.69 2.28
C THR A 3 25.24 -5.19 2.50
N ILE A 4 24.44 -5.11 1.44
CA ILE A 4 23.00 -4.86 1.57
C ILE A 4 22.42 -6.15 2.12
N THR A 5 22.16 -6.19 3.42
CA THR A 5 21.36 -7.25 4.03
C THR A 5 19.91 -7.03 3.61
N ILE A 6 19.53 -7.51 2.42
CA ILE A 6 18.11 -7.71 2.13
C ILE A 6 17.70 -8.93 2.94
N ALA A 7 17.20 -8.68 4.16
CA ALA A 7 16.50 -9.70 4.91
C ALA A 7 15.19 -9.96 4.17
N LEU A 8 15.20 -10.96 3.31
CA LEU A 8 14.01 -11.34 2.58
C LEU A 8 13.11 -12.15 3.53
N ILE A 9 12.37 -11.44 4.37
CA ILE A 9 11.42 -12.03 5.30
C ILE A 9 10.17 -12.36 4.48
N VAL A 10 10.07 -13.61 4.01
CA VAL A 10 8.80 -14.14 3.52
C VAL A 10 7.95 -14.49 4.74
N ILE A 11 7.04 -13.60 5.12
CA ILE A 11 6.05 -13.92 6.15
C ILE A 11 4.88 -14.67 5.49
N ILE A 12 4.91 -16.00 5.58
CA ILE A 12 3.76 -16.81 5.17
C ILE A 12 2.73 -16.78 6.31
N PHE A 13 1.84 -15.80 6.31
CA PHE A 13 0.67 -15.82 7.18
C PHE A 13 -0.29 -16.91 6.71
N SER A 14 -0.30 -18.05 7.41
CA SER A 14 -1.46 -18.93 7.43
C SER A 14 -2.45 -18.35 8.45
N ILE A 15 -3.65 -18.00 7.99
CA ILE A 15 -4.74 -17.48 8.82
C ILE A 15 -5.03 -18.52 9.92
N ASN A 16 -4.62 -18.22 11.15
CA ASN A 16 -5.04 -18.99 12.33
C ASN A 16 -6.43 -18.52 12.73
N GLY A 17 -7.44 -19.01 12.02
CA GLY A 17 -8.83 -18.68 12.25
C GLY A 17 -9.73 -19.91 12.28
N MET A 18 -9.28 -21.03 12.84
CA MET A 18 -10.13 -22.07 13.46
C MET A 18 -9.26 -23.24 13.97
N GLY A 19 -9.27 -23.45 15.28
CA GLY A 19 -8.86 -24.70 15.91
C GLY A 19 -7.37 -24.85 16.20
N GLN A 20 -7.03 -24.92 17.48
CA GLN A 20 -5.74 -25.43 17.93
C GLN A 20 -5.48 -26.80 17.29
N SER A 21 -4.59 -26.84 16.30
CA SER A 21 -3.84 -28.04 15.98
C SER A 21 -2.36 -27.73 16.20
N ASN A 22 -1.71 -28.59 16.97
CA ASN A 22 -0.29 -28.53 17.29
C ASN A 22 0.56 -28.79 16.04
N ILE A 23 0.51 -27.90 15.07
CA ILE A 23 1.47 -27.85 13.98
C ILE A 23 2.62 -27.00 14.52
N HIS A 24 3.74 -27.64 14.84
CA HIS A 24 4.99 -26.94 15.16
C HIS A 24 5.27 -25.92 14.04
N ARG A 25 5.07 -24.63 14.36
CA ARG A 25 5.32 -23.50 13.47
C ARG A 25 6.84 -23.28 13.40
N ASP A 26 7.50 -23.94 12.46
CA ASP A 26 8.84 -23.51 12.05
C ASP A 26 8.66 -22.25 11.19
N ILE A 27 8.75 -21.07 11.80
CA ILE A 27 9.07 -19.84 11.08
C ILE A 27 10.53 -20.02 10.63
N SER A 28 10.74 -20.74 9.53
CA SER A 28 12.06 -20.91 8.97
C SER A 28 12.46 -19.60 8.31
N THR A 29 13.24 -18.78 9.01
CA THR A 29 13.94 -17.64 8.41
C THR A 29 15.08 -18.17 7.55
N PHE A 30 15.09 -17.83 6.26
CA PHE A 30 16.17 -18.19 5.35
C PHE A 30 17.12 -17.00 5.18
N ASP A 31 18.42 -17.22 5.37
CA ASP A 31 19.44 -16.19 5.16
C ASP A 31 20.20 -16.45 3.85
N TYR A 32 19.97 -15.58 2.87
CA TYR A 32 20.62 -15.61 1.55
C TYR A 32 21.64 -14.48 1.36
N SER A 33 22.00 -13.75 2.43
CA SER A 33 22.85 -12.56 2.35
C SER A 33 24.29 -12.84 1.86
N ASN A 34 24.73 -14.10 1.91
CA ASN A 34 26.05 -14.52 1.43
C ASN A 34 26.05 -15.01 -0.03
N LEU A 35 24.90 -15.00 -0.70
CA LEU A 35 24.75 -15.39 -2.11
C LEU A 35 24.89 -14.18 -3.04
N SER A 36 25.23 -14.42 -4.31
CA SER A 36 25.03 -13.40 -5.34
C SER A 36 23.54 -13.10 -5.54
N TRP A 37 23.19 -11.97 -6.15
CA TRP A 37 21.79 -11.59 -6.38
C TRP A 37 21.00 -12.63 -7.18
N THR A 38 21.64 -13.27 -8.15
CA THR A 38 21.03 -14.33 -8.97
C THR A 38 20.81 -15.60 -8.13
N GLU A 39 21.81 -16.02 -7.35
CA GLU A 39 21.69 -17.21 -6.48
C GLU A 39 20.68 -16.98 -5.35
N ALA A 40 20.62 -15.77 -4.80
CA ALA A 40 19.64 -15.38 -3.80
C ALA A 40 18.21 -15.38 -4.38
N PHE A 41 18.03 -14.86 -5.59
CA PHE A 41 16.75 -14.94 -6.31
C PHE A 41 16.35 -16.39 -6.60
N ASP A 42 17.27 -17.22 -7.10
CA ASP A 42 16.99 -18.63 -7.39
C ASP A 42 16.56 -19.38 -6.10
N SER A 43 17.22 -19.09 -4.97
CA SER A 43 16.89 -19.66 -3.66
C SER A 43 15.54 -19.16 -3.11
N LEU A 44 15.25 -17.87 -3.29
CA LEU A 44 13.94 -17.28 -3.00
C LEU A 44 12.84 -17.96 -3.83
N HIS A 45 13.02 -18.02 -5.14
CA HIS A 45 12.05 -18.59 -6.07
C HIS A 45 11.74 -20.06 -5.73
N ALA A 46 12.78 -20.86 -5.48
CA ALA A 46 12.62 -22.25 -5.05
C ALA A 46 11.87 -22.37 -3.71
N CYS A 47 12.17 -21.49 -2.75
CA CYS A 47 11.48 -21.48 -1.46
C CYS A 47 10.00 -21.13 -1.61
N MET A 48 9.68 -20.09 -2.38
CA MET A 48 8.31 -19.62 -2.59
C MET A 48 7.49 -20.65 -3.38
N SER A 49 8.01 -21.17 -4.48
CA SER A 49 7.32 -22.17 -5.29
C SER A 49 7.02 -23.47 -4.55
N LEU A 50 7.87 -23.84 -3.58
CA LEU A 50 7.67 -25.02 -2.74
C LEU A 50 6.72 -24.78 -1.56
N ARG A 51 6.75 -23.60 -0.94
CA ARG A 51 6.14 -23.36 0.38
C ARG A 51 4.91 -22.47 0.37
N TYR A 52 4.67 -21.70 -0.70
CA TYR A 52 3.54 -20.78 -0.74
C TYR A 52 2.19 -21.54 -0.75
N PRO A 53 1.35 -21.38 0.29
CA PRO A 53 0.23 -22.28 0.54
C PRO A 53 -0.95 -22.07 -0.41
N TYR A 54 -0.98 -20.94 -1.12
CA TYR A 54 -2.10 -20.55 -1.97
C TYR A 54 -1.80 -20.67 -3.48
N THR A 55 -0.75 -21.42 -3.85
CA THR A 55 -0.31 -21.58 -5.24
C THR A 55 -1.46 -22.03 -6.16
N GLU A 56 -2.14 -23.12 -5.81
CA GLU A 56 -3.24 -23.66 -6.63
C GLU A 56 -4.46 -22.73 -6.61
N TRP A 57 -4.84 -22.24 -5.43
CA TRP A 57 -6.01 -21.38 -5.27
C TRP A 57 -5.89 -20.07 -6.04
N LYS A 58 -4.69 -19.47 -6.07
CA LYS A 58 -4.41 -18.21 -6.78
C LYS A 58 -3.87 -18.43 -8.19
N ALA A 59 -3.83 -19.67 -8.68
CA ALA A 59 -3.32 -20.04 -10.00
C ALA A 59 -1.95 -19.43 -10.31
N ILE A 60 -1.01 -19.53 -9.36
CA ILE A 60 0.32 -18.95 -9.49
C ILE A 60 1.19 -19.80 -10.43
N ASP A 61 1.52 -19.26 -11.59
CA ASP A 61 2.50 -19.86 -12.51
C ASP A 61 3.93 -19.52 -12.07
N TRP A 62 4.55 -20.42 -11.31
CA TRP A 62 5.93 -20.24 -10.84
C TRP A 62 6.95 -20.26 -11.99
N PRO A 63 6.93 -21.23 -12.93
CA PRO A 63 7.83 -21.23 -14.08
C PRO A 63 7.80 -19.95 -14.92
N GLU A 64 6.62 -19.39 -15.18
CA GLU A 64 6.47 -18.14 -15.92
C GLU A 64 7.15 -16.97 -15.18
N LYS A 65 6.91 -16.86 -13.87
CA LYS A 65 7.55 -15.82 -13.03
C LYS A 65 9.07 -15.89 -13.07
N GLU A 66 9.63 -17.09 -12.93
CA GLU A 66 11.08 -17.28 -13.03
C GLU A 66 11.59 -16.88 -14.42
N THR A 67 10.90 -17.33 -15.48
CA THR A 67 11.28 -17.04 -16.87
C THR A 67 11.30 -15.54 -17.15
N ILE A 68 10.37 -14.77 -16.57
CA ILE A 68 10.29 -13.32 -16.72
C ILE A 68 11.35 -12.62 -15.87
N THR A 69 11.43 -12.92 -14.57
CA THR A 69 12.22 -12.13 -13.62
C THR A 69 13.70 -12.49 -13.63
N ARG A 70 14.05 -13.78 -13.75
CA ARG A 70 15.43 -14.23 -13.58
C ARG A 70 16.43 -13.54 -14.52
N PRO A 71 16.15 -13.35 -15.83
CA PRO A 71 17.05 -12.62 -16.73
C PRO A 71 17.28 -11.17 -16.27
N LEU A 72 16.24 -10.50 -15.77
CA LEU A 72 16.32 -9.12 -15.28
C LEU A 72 17.21 -9.00 -14.03
N ILE A 73 17.16 -9.99 -13.14
CA ILE A 73 18.05 -10.08 -11.97
C ILE A 73 19.51 -10.28 -12.39
N ILE A 74 19.77 -11.12 -13.40
CA ILE A 74 21.12 -11.32 -13.95
C ILE A 74 21.67 -10.02 -14.54
N ASP A 75 20.86 -9.29 -15.31
CA ASP A 75 21.27 -8.02 -15.91
C ASP A 75 21.54 -6.95 -14.84
N ALA A 76 20.70 -6.85 -13.81
CA ALA A 76 20.95 -5.96 -12.66
C ALA A 76 22.25 -6.33 -11.93
N GLN A 77 22.51 -7.63 -11.71
CA GLN A 77 23.75 -8.10 -11.09
C GLN A 77 24.99 -7.74 -11.92
N ASN A 78 24.96 -8.03 -13.22
CA ASN A 78 26.08 -7.78 -14.12
C ASN A 78 26.43 -6.29 -14.23
N SER A 79 25.42 -5.42 -14.12
CA SER A 79 25.57 -3.96 -14.12
C SER A 79 25.79 -3.37 -12.72
N SER A 80 25.69 -4.19 -11.66
CA SER A 80 25.70 -3.74 -10.26
C SER A 80 24.62 -2.68 -9.96
N ASP A 81 23.51 -2.70 -10.70
CA ASP A 81 22.39 -1.78 -10.55
C ASP A 81 21.46 -2.25 -9.42
N THR A 82 21.71 -1.71 -8.23
CA THR A 82 20.93 -2.02 -7.02
C THR A 82 19.48 -1.55 -7.15
N ILE A 83 19.22 -0.45 -7.87
CA ILE A 83 17.87 0.08 -8.04
C ILE A 83 17.06 -0.86 -8.92
N ALA A 84 17.65 -1.32 -10.03
CA ALA A 84 17.03 -2.33 -10.90
C ALA A 84 16.80 -3.65 -10.16
N PHE A 85 17.78 -4.12 -9.37
CA PHE A 85 17.63 -5.35 -8.58
C PHE A 85 16.43 -5.28 -7.62
N ILE A 86 16.31 -4.19 -6.84
CA ILE A 86 15.17 -3.99 -5.93
C ILE A 86 13.86 -3.88 -6.73
N GLN A 87 13.86 -3.17 -7.86
CA GLN A 87 12.69 -3.03 -8.72
C GLN A 87 12.16 -4.40 -9.18
N TYR A 88 13.04 -5.27 -9.70
CA TYR A 88 12.63 -6.56 -10.23
C TYR A 88 12.20 -7.54 -9.13
N LEU A 89 12.72 -7.40 -7.91
CA LEU A 89 12.18 -8.12 -6.75
C LEU A 89 10.76 -7.66 -6.41
N PHE A 90 10.50 -6.35 -6.38
CA PHE A 90 9.13 -5.85 -6.20
C PHE A 90 8.20 -6.36 -7.30
N GLU A 91 8.58 -6.22 -8.57
CA GLU A 91 7.78 -6.70 -9.70
C GLU A 91 7.51 -8.21 -9.62
N TYR A 92 8.46 -9.03 -9.14
CA TYR A 92 8.25 -10.45 -8.92
C TYR A 92 7.24 -10.74 -7.81
N LEU A 93 7.41 -10.11 -6.65
CA LEU A 93 6.54 -10.31 -5.48
C LEU A 93 5.13 -9.80 -5.74
N TYR A 94 4.98 -8.70 -6.48
CA TYR A 94 3.69 -8.13 -6.86
C TYR A 94 2.85 -9.01 -7.77
N GLN A 95 3.47 -9.94 -8.51
CA GLN A 95 2.72 -10.90 -9.29
C GLN A 95 2.11 -12.03 -8.43
N ILE A 96 2.30 -11.99 -7.11
CA ILE A 96 1.64 -12.84 -6.12
C ILE A 96 0.59 -11.96 -5.43
N PRO A 97 -0.71 -12.08 -5.76
CA PRO A 97 -1.75 -11.21 -5.22
C PRO A 97 -2.04 -11.59 -3.76
N ASP A 98 -1.18 -11.15 -2.85
CA ASP A 98 -1.23 -11.43 -1.42
C ASP A 98 -0.69 -10.26 -0.62
N GLY A 99 -1.53 -9.69 0.26
CA GLY A 99 -1.13 -8.57 1.10
C GLY A 99 -0.21 -8.93 2.27
N HIS A 100 0.22 -10.18 2.35
CA HIS A 100 1.24 -10.65 3.30
C HIS A 100 2.58 -10.95 2.63
N VAL A 101 2.69 -10.75 1.31
CA VAL A 101 3.93 -10.93 0.55
C VAL A 101 4.52 -9.56 0.26
N ASP A 102 5.51 -9.19 1.05
CA ASP A 102 6.18 -7.89 0.99
C ASP A 102 7.70 -8.03 0.95
N LEU A 103 8.38 -6.93 0.62
CA LEU A 103 9.83 -6.79 0.68
C LEU A 103 10.21 -5.80 1.77
N VAL A 104 11.01 -6.24 2.73
CA VAL A 104 11.53 -5.41 3.82
C VAL A 104 13.04 -5.24 3.70
N GLY A 105 13.56 -4.09 4.10
CA GLY A 105 14.99 -3.78 4.06
C GLY A 105 15.27 -2.28 3.95
N ASP A 106 16.54 -1.93 3.73
CA ASP A 106 16.95 -0.57 3.35
C ASP A 106 16.52 -0.31 1.90
N LEU A 107 15.47 0.49 1.76
CA LEU A 107 14.85 0.85 0.48
C LEU A 107 15.00 2.34 0.17
N ASP A 108 15.79 3.09 0.95
CA ASP A 108 15.77 4.55 0.89
C ASP A 108 16.27 5.07 -0.47
N SER A 109 17.37 4.50 -0.96
CA SER A 109 17.89 4.85 -2.29
C SER A 109 16.90 4.49 -3.41
N PHE A 110 16.18 3.37 -3.26
CA PHE A 110 15.14 2.95 -4.20
C PHE A 110 13.97 3.94 -4.19
N LYS A 111 13.42 4.25 -3.02
CA LYS A 111 12.34 5.22 -2.84
C LYS A 111 12.72 6.59 -3.41
N GLN A 112 13.93 7.06 -3.08
CA GLN A 112 14.46 8.33 -3.59
C GLN A 112 14.51 8.35 -5.12
N SER A 113 14.90 7.24 -5.74
CA SER A 113 15.03 7.14 -7.19
C SER A 113 13.71 6.98 -7.95
N LYS A 114 12.62 6.55 -7.28
CA LYS A 114 11.36 6.17 -7.95
C LYS A 114 10.14 6.99 -7.54
N ILE A 115 9.98 7.32 -6.26
CA ILE A 115 8.69 7.80 -5.72
C ILE A 115 8.80 8.97 -4.73
N ALA A 116 10.00 9.49 -4.48
CA ALA A 116 10.20 10.57 -3.50
C ALA A 116 9.46 11.88 -3.83
N GLY A 117 9.12 12.13 -5.10
CA GLY A 117 8.39 13.32 -5.53
C GLY A 117 6.87 13.11 -5.52
N SER A 118 6.13 14.14 -5.11
CA SER A 118 4.65 14.21 -5.13
C SER A 118 4.20 15.32 -6.05
N TYR A 119 3.04 15.16 -6.66
CA TYR A 119 2.38 16.27 -7.36
C TYR A 119 1.49 17.11 -6.43
N GLY A 120 1.52 16.86 -5.11
CA GLY A 120 0.75 17.62 -4.12
C GLY A 120 -0.71 17.21 -4.00
N PHE A 121 -1.09 16.00 -4.42
CA PHE A 121 -2.44 15.46 -4.22
C PHE A 121 -2.44 13.93 -4.25
N ASN A 122 -3.50 13.32 -3.74
CA ASN A 122 -3.79 11.89 -3.90
C ASN A 122 -5.03 11.65 -4.76
N MET A 123 -5.15 10.43 -5.28
CA MET A 123 -6.25 10.00 -6.13
C MET A 123 -6.89 8.73 -5.60
N LEU A 124 -8.19 8.54 -5.86
CA LEU A 124 -8.91 7.32 -5.57
C LEU A 124 -9.80 6.91 -6.74
N PRO A 125 -9.87 5.60 -7.05
CA PRO A 125 -10.92 5.07 -7.90
C PRO A 125 -12.25 5.01 -7.14
N LEU A 126 -13.35 5.29 -7.83
CA LEU A 126 -14.71 5.06 -7.38
C LEU A 126 -15.28 3.79 -8.03
N ASP A 127 -16.40 3.30 -7.50
CA ASP A 127 -17.08 2.09 -7.95
C ASP A 127 -17.69 2.21 -9.36
N ASP A 128 -18.02 3.43 -9.79
CA ASP A 128 -18.46 3.75 -11.15
C ASP A 128 -17.31 3.81 -12.17
N GLY A 129 -16.07 3.54 -11.74
CA GLY A 129 -14.87 3.55 -12.56
C GLY A 129 -14.23 4.93 -12.73
N THR A 130 -14.81 5.99 -12.16
CA THR A 130 -14.18 7.31 -12.17
C THR A 130 -12.99 7.36 -11.22
N VAL A 131 -12.01 8.22 -11.52
CA VAL A 131 -10.88 8.50 -10.65
C VAL A 131 -11.00 9.93 -10.18
N VAL A 132 -10.96 10.17 -8.88
CA VAL A 132 -11.10 11.51 -8.30
C VAL A 132 -9.85 11.92 -7.54
N ALA A 133 -9.56 13.22 -7.53
CA ALA A 133 -8.60 13.79 -6.59
C ALA A 133 -9.20 13.66 -5.17
N SER A 134 -8.68 12.74 -4.36
CA SER A 134 -9.24 12.45 -3.03
C SER A 134 -8.78 13.43 -1.97
N PHE A 135 -7.54 13.92 -2.10
CA PHE A 135 -6.94 14.84 -1.15
C PHE A 135 -6.04 15.85 -1.85
N VAL A 136 -6.37 17.14 -1.72
CA VAL A 136 -5.63 18.26 -2.31
C VAL A 136 -5.44 19.34 -1.23
N PRO A 137 -4.29 19.38 -0.53
CA PRO A 137 -4.00 20.42 0.47
C PRO A 137 -4.02 21.82 -0.15
N GLU A 138 -4.49 22.84 0.58
CA GLU A 138 -4.62 24.21 0.05
C GLU A 138 -3.27 24.85 -0.31
N GLU A 139 -2.23 24.45 0.41
CA GLU A 139 -0.84 24.87 0.21
C GLU A 139 -0.13 24.12 -0.93
N SER A 140 -0.76 23.08 -1.48
CA SER A 140 -0.13 22.23 -2.49
C SER A 140 -0.02 22.91 -3.87
N PRO A 141 0.99 22.55 -4.68
CA PRO A 141 1.06 22.98 -6.08
C PRO A 141 -0.19 22.61 -6.90
N ALA A 142 -0.80 21.45 -6.62
CA ALA A 142 -2.04 21.03 -7.27
C ALA A 142 -3.21 21.99 -6.98
N TYR A 143 -3.37 22.41 -5.72
CA TYR A 143 -4.41 23.37 -5.34
C TYR A 143 -4.19 24.75 -5.98
N ILE A 144 -2.94 25.24 -5.95
CA ILE A 144 -2.57 26.52 -6.56
C ILE A 144 -2.84 26.49 -8.08
N ALA A 145 -2.62 25.35 -8.72
CA ALA A 145 -2.90 25.14 -10.14
C ALA A 145 -4.41 25.02 -10.47
N GLY A 146 -5.28 24.94 -9.46
CA GLY A 146 -6.73 24.94 -9.62
C GLY A 146 -7.42 23.59 -9.41
N LEU A 147 -6.67 22.51 -9.12
CA LEU A 147 -7.26 21.22 -8.78
C LEU A 147 -7.93 21.29 -7.39
N ARG A 148 -9.08 20.64 -7.21
CA ARG A 148 -9.79 20.54 -5.94
C ARG A 148 -10.15 19.09 -5.61
N SER A 149 -10.29 18.80 -4.32
CA SER A 149 -10.82 17.49 -3.89
C SER A 149 -12.18 17.22 -4.51
N GLY A 150 -12.35 16.00 -5.01
CA GLY A 150 -13.51 15.51 -5.74
C GLY A 150 -13.53 15.85 -7.23
N ASP A 151 -12.56 16.61 -7.76
CA ASP A 151 -12.40 16.76 -9.22
C ASP A 151 -12.06 15.42 -9.86
N GLN A 152 -12.65 15.12 -11.02
CA GLN A 152 -12.43 13.87 -11.73
C GLN A 152 -11.17 13.96 -12.59
N ILE A 153 -10.22 13.07 -12.39
CA ILE A 153 -9.00 12.95 -13.20
C ILE A 153 -9.33 12.18 -14.49
N LEU A 154 -9.02 12.78 -15.63
CA LEU A 154 -9.34 12.23 -16.96
C LEU A 154 -8.11 11.71 -17.68
N LYS A 155 -7.01 12.48 -17.66
CA LYS A 155 -5.78 12.14 -18.39
C LYS A 155 -4.53 12.44 -17.60
N TRP A 156 -3.52 11.62 -17.82
CA TRP A 156 -2.16 11.79 -17.36
C TRP A 156 -1.22 11.80 -18.56
N ASN A 157 -0.50 12.89 -18.77
CA ASN A 157 0.39 13.09 -19.93
C ASN A 157 -0.31 12.77 -21.26
N GLY A 158 -1.51 13.32 -21.46
CA GLY A 158 -2.33 13.10 -22.65
C GLY A 158 -2.98 11.71 -22.77
N THR A 159 -2.64 10.76 -21.91
CA THR A 159 -3.19 9.39 -21.91
C THR A 159 -4.39 9.31 -20.98
N HIS A 160 -5.49 8.67 -21.42
CA HIS A 160 -6.65 8.45 -20.54
C HIS A 160 -6.23 7.70 -19.27
N ILE A 161 -6.75 8.10 -18.12
CA ILE A 161 -6.28 7.65 -16.79
C ILE A 161 -6.27 6.12 -16.65
N ASP A 162 -7.27 5.43 -17.22
CA ASP A 162 -7.39 3.96 -17.21
C ASP A 162 -6.41 3.24 -18.14
N SER A 163 -5.82 3.95 -19.09
CA SER A 163 -4.82 3.42 -20.03
C SER A 163 -3.37 3.72 -19.61
N VAL A 164 -3.16 4.48 -18.54
CA VAL A 164 -1.82 4.77 -18.01
C VAL A 164 -1.22 3.50 -17.43
N GLY A 165 0.02 3.16 -17.80
CA GLY A 165 0.71 1.99 -17.27
C GLY A 165 0.75 1.99 -15.73
N SER A 166 0.46 0.84 -15.12
CA SER A 166 0.50 0.71 -13.65
C SER A 166 1.94 0.70 -13.15
N LYS A 167 2.17 1.42 -12.05
CA LYS A 167 3.39 1.35 -11.24
C LYS A 167 3.08 0.88 -9.81
N GLU A 168 1.96 0.18 -9.62
CA GLU A 168 1.51 -0.30 -8.30
C GLU A 168 2.59 -1.09 -7.54
N TYR A 169 3.52 -1.73 -8.26
CA TYR A 169 4.63 -2.48 -7.66
C TYR A 169 5.60 -1.60 -6.84
N LEU A 170 5.54 -0.27 -7.03
CA LEU A 170 6.30 0.70 -6.25
C LEU A 170 5.71 0.97 -4.86
N ASN A 171 4.50 0.46 -4.57
CA ASN A 171 3.93 0.56 -3.23
C ASN A 171 4.65 -0.42 -2.30
N TYR A 172 5.69 0.07 -1.64
CA TYR A 172 6.55 -0.73 -0.78
C TYR A 172 5.90 -1.06 0.57
N TYR A 173 4.78 -0.41 0.90
CA TYR A 173 4.16 -0.59 2.22
C TYR A 173 3.26 -1.82 2.26
N ARG A 174 2.55 -2.10 1.17
CA ARG A 174 1.56 -3.18 1.13
C ARG A 174 1.32 -3.65 -0.29
N ASN A 175 1.44 -4.97 -0.49
CA ASN A 175 0.86 -5.64 -1.64
C ASN A 175 -0.66 -5.87 -1.45
N TYR A 176 -1.42 -6.09 -2.51
CA TYR A 176 -2.87 -6.25 -2.44
C TYR A 176 -3.32 -7.57 -3.06
N ALA A 177 -4.17 -8.30 -2.33
CA ALA A 177 -4.77 -9.53 -2.81
C ALA A 177 -6.00 -9.32 -3.71
N THR A 178 -6.62 -8.14 -3.65
CA THR A 178 -7.87 -7.83 -4.35
C THR A 178 -7.65 -6.88 -5.51
N THR A 179 -8.53 -6.96 -6.51
CA THR A 179 -8.54 -6.03 -7.65
C THR A 179 -8.68 -4.59 -7.19
N ASP A 180 -9.57 -4.31 -6.24
CA ASP A 180 -9.83 -2.96 -5.74
C ASP A 180 -8.61 -2.38 -5.01
N GLY A 181 -7.92 -3.20 -4.20
CA GLY A 181 -6.69 -2.79 -3.53
C GLY A 181 -5.56 -2.51 -4.51
N ARG A 182 -5.42 -3.32 -5.57
CA ARG A 182 -4.45 -3.07 -6.64
C ARG A 182 -4.81 -1.81 -7.44
N LEU A 183 -6.09 -1.58 -7.71
CA LEU A 183 -6.56 -0.38 -8.40
C LEU A 183 -6.30 0.88 -7.56
N PHE A 184 -6.53 0.82 -6.26
CA PHE A 184 -6.12 1.85 -5.31
C PHE A 184 -4.60 2.11 -5.38
N SER A 185 -3.79 1.05 -5.25
CA SER A 185 -2.33 1.16 -5.29
C SER A 185 -1.81 1.76 -6.60
N ARG A 186 -2.43 1.40 -7.73
CA ARG A 186 -2.12 1.96 -9.05
C ARG A 186 -2.25 3.48 -9.06
N TYR A 187 -3.36 4.04 -8.57
CA TYR A 187 -3.59 5.49 -8.62
C TYR A 187 -2.82 6.22 -7.52
N LEU A 188 -2.61 5.60 -6.36
CA LEU A 188 -1.69 6.12 -5.34
C LEU A 188 -0.26 6.22 -5.88
N MET A 189 0.23 5.22 -6.62
CA MET A 189 1.60 5.24 -7.16
C MET A 189 1.70 6.16 -8.39
N LEU A 190 0.60 6.45 -9.07
CA LEU A 190 0.59 7.39 -10.18
C LEU A 190 0.74 8.85 -9.72
N SER A 191 0.33 9.20 -8.50
CA SER A 191 0.58 10.54 -7.93
C SER A 191 2.02 10.76 -7.44
N ARG A 192 2.91 9.79 -7.74
CA ARG A 192 4.29 9.72 -7.24
C ARG A 192 5.25 9.49 -8.39
N ASP A 193 6.39 10.17 -8.35
CA ASP A 193 7.46 10.04 -9.33
C ASP A 193 8.79 10.52 -8.72
N PRO A 194 9.93 10.40 -9.42
CA PRO A 194 11.16 11.04 -8.98
C PRO A 194 10.98 12.56 -8.87
N VAL A 195 11.66 13.19 -7.91
CA VAL A 195 11.64 14.66 -7.74
C VAL A 195 12.08 15.35 -9.05
N ASN A 196 11.40 16.45 -9.38
CA ASN A 196 11.51 17.22 -10.62
C ASN A 196 10.89 16.57 -11.88
N THR A 197 10.22 15.42 -11.76
CA THR A 197 9.41 14.87 -12.86
C THR A 197 8.23 15.79 -13.14
N VAL A 198 7.94 16.05 -14.41
CA VAL A 198 6.82 16.90 -14.83
C VAL A 198 5.69 16.03 -15.36
N ALA A 199 4.47 16.31 -14.93
CA ALA A 199 3.27 15.67 -15.44
C ALA A 199 2.22 16.70 -15.84
N GLU A 200 1.53 16.42 -16.95
CA GLU A 200 0.31 17.11 -17.37
C GLU A 200 -0.91 16.30 -16.92
N ILE A 201 -1.83 16.96 -16.22
CA ILE A 201 -3.03 16.34 -15.66
C ILE A 201 -4.25 17.07 -16.18
N ALA A 202 -5.13 16.34 -16.88
CA ALA A 202 -6.42 16.85 -17.30
C ALA A 202 -7.51 16.34 -16.36
N PHE A 203 -8.39 17.23 -15.90
CA PHE A 203 -9.46 16.92 -14.96
C PHE A 203 -10.76 17.66 -15.29
N LEU A 204 -11.88 17.10 -14.87
CA LEU A 204 -13.20 17.73 -14.89
C LEU A 204 -13.53 18.26 -13.49
N SER A 205 -13.73 19.57 -13.38
CA SER A 205 -14.06 20.18 -12.09
C SER A 205 -15.42 19.71 -11.58
N ASN A 206 -15.49 19.30 -10.31
CA ASN A 206 -16.75 18.89 -9.69
C ASN A 206 -17.70 20.07 -9.45
N GLN A 207 -17.17 21.30 -9.32
CA GLN A 207 -17.92 22.53 -9.09
C GLN A 207 -18.37 23.16 -10.41
N SER A 208 -17.44 23.49 -11.29
CA SER A 208 -17.74 24.25 -12.51
C SER A 208 -18.20 23.37 -13.67
N LYS A 209 -17.96 22.05 -13.61
CA LYS A 209 -18.18 21.10 -14.71
C LYS A 209 -17.40 21.44 -15.98
N VAL A 210 -16.26 22.12 -15.84
CA VAL A 210 -15.37 22.48 -16.93
C VAL A 210 -14.12 21.61 -16.88
N GLU A 211 -13.67 21.12 -18.03
CA GLU A 211 -12.39 20.45 -18.16
C GLU A 211 -11.24 21.46 -18.12
N SER A 212 -10.19 21.13 -17.38
CA SER A 212 -8.98 21.92 -17.27
C SER A 212 -7.75 21.02 -17.30
N THR A 213 -6.66 21.56 -17.81
CA THR A 213 -5.37 20.87 -17.85
C THR A 213 -4.34 21.70 -17.10
N ILE A 214 -3.64 21.06 -16.18
CA ILE A 214 -2.58 21.66 -15.37
C ILE A 214 -1.27 20.90 -15.59
N THR A 215 -0.15 21.60 -15.40
CA THR A 215 1.17 21.00 -15.40
C THR A 215 1.75 21.12 -13.99
N LEU A 216 2.15 19.98 -13.42
CA LEU A 216 2.72 19.90 -12.09
C LEU A 216 4.13 19.30 -12.16
N THR A 217 4.99 19.76 -11.26
CA THR A 217 6.34 19.21 -11.07
C THR A 217 6.37 18.49 -9.73
N ALA A 218 6.79 17.23 -9.75
CA ALA A 218 6.93 16.42 -8.55
C ALA A 218 7.96 17.06 -7.60
N PHE A 219 7.56 17.36 -6.36
CA PHE A 219 8.41 17.95 -5.34
C PHE A 219 8.59 16.99 -4.18
N ASP A 220 9.70 17.13 -3.46
CA ASP A 220 9.97 16.32 -2.26
C ASP A 220 9.05 16.77 -1.12
N ASP A 221 8.09 15.90 -0.78
CA ASP A 221 7.18 16.06 0.36
C ASP A 221 7.59 15.20 1.55
N SER A 222 8.84 14.70 1.57
CA SER A 222 9.33 13.78 2.61
C SER A 222 8.42 12.55 2.81
N MET A 223 7.79 12.07 1.74
CA MET A 223 6.83 10.95 1.73
C MET A 223 5.51 11.21 2.46
N GLU A 224 5.20 12.46 2.80
CA GLU A 224 3.99 12.82 3.55
C GLU A 224 2.71 12.44 2.80
N MET A 225 2.57 12.82 1.51
CA MET A 225 1.36 12.48 0.75
C MET A 225 1.25 10.97 0.51
N TYR A 226 2.36 10.23 0.47
CA TYR A 226 2.33 8.77 0.38
C TYR A 226 1.75 8.15 1.66
N LEU A 227 2.20 8.60 2.84
CA LEU A 227 1.68 8.14 4.13
C LEU A 227 0.22 8.52 4.30
N ILE A 228 -0.16 9.75 3.95
CA ILE A 228 -1.56 10.16 3.93
C ILE A 228 -2.34 9.23 3.00
N GLY A 229 -1.89 9.01 1.77
CA GLY A 229 -2.64 8.17 0.84
C GLY A 229 -2.86 6.73 1.34
N ILE A 230 -1.87 6.12 1.99
CA ILE A 230 -1.98 4.76 2.55
C ILE A 230 -2.98 4.64 3.68
N TYR A 231 -2.89 5.53 4.67
CA TYR A 231 -3.68 5.42 5.89
C TYR A 231 -5.02 6.14 5.80
N ASN A 232 -5.09 7.15 4.92
CA ASN A 232 -6.11 8.16 4.90
C ASN A 232 -6.60 8.32 3.46
N THR A 233 -7.65 7.57 3.11
CA THR A 233 -8.42 7.84 1.89
C THR A 233 -9.15 9.20 1.95
N ALA A 234 -9.21 9.81 3.13
CA ALA A 234 -9.68 11.16 3.43
C ALA A 234 -8.90 11.73 4.64
N GLN A 235 -8.94 13.05 4.87
CA GLN A 235 -8.24 13.73 5.98
C GLN A 235 -8.29 12.95 7.31
N PRO A 236 -7.14 12.63 7.95
CA PRO A 236 -7.13 11.91 9.22
C PRO A 236 -7.90 12.69 10.29
N ILE A 237 -8.76 11.98 11.03
CA ILE A 237 -9.29 12.51 12.29
C ILE A 237 -8.10 12.56 13.25
N ASN A 238 -7.82 13.72 13.84
CA ASN A 238 -6.80 13.83 14.87
C ASN A 238 -7.28 13.06 16.11
N ILE A 239 -6.74 11.86 16.33
CA ILE A 239 -7.13 10.98 17.42
C ILE A 239 -5.93 10.75 18.35
N ASP A 240 -6.08 11.15 19.61
CA ASP A 240 -5.15 10.81 20.70
C ASP A 240 -5.29 9.32 21.14
N SER A 241 -6.09 8.54 20.41
CA SER A 241 -6.58 7.21 20.79
C SER A 241 -6.87 6.37 19.56
N LEU A 242 -6.50 5.09 19.56
CA LEU A 242 -6.83 4.17 18.46
C LEU A 242 -8.33 3.81 18.41
N VAL A 243 -9.08 4.18 19.45
CA VAL A 243 -10.53 3.99 19.53
C VAL A 243 -11.21 5.34 19.74
N TYR A 244 -12.21 5.62 18.91
CA TYR A 244 -13.07 6.80 19.00
C TYR A 244 -14.52 6.38 18.79
N TYR A 245 -15.46 7.02 19.50
CA TYR A 245 -16.88 6.79 19.27
C TYR A 245 -17.68 8.10 19.39
N ASP A 246 -18.78 8.19 18.67
CA ASP A 246 -19.70 9.33 18.70
C ASP A 246 -21.14 8.88 18.39
N VAL A 247 -22.12 9.76 18.59
CA VAL A 247 -23.49 9.60 18.09
C VAL A 247 -23.70 10.57 16.95
N LEU A 248 -23.88 10.02 15.75
CA LEU A 248 -24.14 10.77 14.53
C LEU A 248 -25.58 11.30 14.50
N GLU A 249 -25.86 12.16 13.52
CA GLU A 249 -27.22 12.59 13.21
C GLU A 249 -28.16 11.39 13.04
N ASN A 250 -29.42 11.56 13.44
CA ASN A 250 -30.44 10.51 13.48
C ASN A 250 -30.15 9.38 14.49
N ASN A 251 -29.42 9.67 15.57
CA ASN A 251 -29.25 8.77 16.70
C ASN A 251 -28.49 7.47 16.35
N VAL A 252 -27.52 7.55 15.44
CA VAL A 252 -26.71 6.39 15.01
C VAL A 252 -25.36 6.39 15.71
N GLY A 253 -25.04 5.31 16.42
CA GLY A 253 -23.76 5.11 17.08
C GLY A 253 -22.66 4.84 16.06
N TYR A 254 -21.56 5.58 16.17
CA TYR A 254 -20.35 5.43 15.37
C TYR A 254 -19.22 4.97 16.27
N LEU A 255 -18.55 3.88 15.89
CA LEU A 255 -17.36 3.37 16.56
C LEU A 255 -16.25 3.21 15.53
N TYR A 256 -15.14 3.91 15.74
CA TYR A 256 -13.95 3.86 14.93
C TYR A 256 -12.81 3.16 15.68
N ILE A 257 -12.22 2.17 15.04
CA ILE A 257 -11.07 1.41 15.55
C ILE A 257 -9.96 1.52 14.51
N ALA A 258 -8.87 2.19 14.85
CA ALA A 258 -7.82 2.60 13.93
C ALA A 258 -6.78 1.50 13.65
N ALA A 259 -6.55 0.62 14.62
CA ALA A 259 -5.54 -0.43 14.51
C ALA A 259 -5.90 -1.64 15.37
N GLU A 260 -5.36 -2.80 14.99
CA GLU A 260 -5.33 -4.00 15.82
C GLU A 260 -4.19 -3.90 16.84
N MET A 261 -4.33 -4.62 17.96
CA MET A 261 -3.27 -4.70 18.97
C MET A 261 -2.10 -5.57 18.50
N GLU A 262 -0.91 -5.32 19.05
CA GLU A 262 0.30 -6.09 18.71
C GLU A 262 0.15 -7.59 18.97
N GLU A 263 0.86 -8.41 18.18
CA GLU A 263 0.92 -9.85 18.39
C GLU A 263 1.56 -10.20 19.74
N GLY A 264 1.15 -11.32 20.32
CA GLY A 264 1.74 -11.86 21.56
C GLY A 264 1.09 -11.36 22.85
N ILE A 265 0.10 -10.48 22.76
CA ILE A 265 -0.72 -10.07 23.90
C ILE A 265 -1.77 -11.14 24.20
N THR A 266 -1.90 -11.53 25.47
CA THR A 266 -2.88 -12.52 25.91
C THR A 266 -4.31 -11.95 25.91
N PRO A 267 -5.35 -12.78 25.79
CA PRO A 267 -6.74 -12.32 25.94
C PRO A 267 -6.99 -11.56 27.25
N GLU A 268 -6.36 -11.97 28.35
CA GLU A 268 -6.49 -11.30 29.66
C GLU A 268 -5.89 -9.89 29.65
N GLU A 269 -4.74 -9.71 29.00
CA GLU A 269 -4.11 -8.39 28.82
C GLU A 269 -4.92 -7.50 27.88
N ILE A 270 -5.46 -8.07 26.80
CA ILE A 270 -6.36 -7.38 25.86
C ILE A 270 -7.55 -6.78 26.60
N ILE A 271 -8.23 -7.55 27.45
CA ILE A 271 -9.45 -7.09 28.15
C ILE A 271 -9.14 -5.93 29.12
N GLN A 272 -7.90 -5.81 29.57
CA GLN A 272 -7.44 -4.74 30.46
C GLN A 272 -6.87 -3.54 29.70
N SER A 273 -6.76 -3.61 28.37
CA SER A 273 -6.15 -2.54 27.58
C SER A 273 -7.04 -1.30 27.56
N PRO A 274 -6.46 -0.07 27.55
CA PRO A 274 -7.23 1.16 27.47
C PRO A 274 -8.15 1.20 26.24
N ASP A 275 -7.72 0.64 25.12
CA ASP A 275 -8.50 0.58 23.88
C ASP A 275 -9.68 -0.38 23.99
N PHE A 276 -9.48 -1.57 24.58
CA PHE A 276 -10.59 -2.50 24.83
C PHE A 276 -11.63 -1.91 25.79
N ILE A 277 -11.17 -1.25 26.86
CA ILE A 277 -12.06 -0.57 27.81
C ILE A 277 -12.86 0.53 27.09
N LYS A 278 -12.24 1.32 26.22
CA LYS A 278 -12.96 2.34 25.42
C LYS A 278 -14.00 1.74 24.49
N VAL A 279 -13.70 0.61 23.83
CA VAL A 279 -14.70 -0.12 23.03
C VAL A 279 -15.86 -0.58 23.92
N GLN A 280 -15.56 -1.14 25.10
CA GLN A 280 -16.58 -1.58 26.04
C GLN A 280 -17.47 -0.41 26.52
N ASP A 281 -16.86 0.73 26.81
CA ASP A 281 -17.55 1.95 27.22
C ASP A 281 -18.47 2.46 26.10
N ALA A 282 -17.99 2.49 24.85
CA ALA A 282 -18.78 2.89 23.68
C ALA A 282 -20.03 2.02 23.52
N ILE A 283 -19.86 0.69 23.53
CA ILE A 283 -20.97 -0.26 23.38
C ILE A 283 -21.95 -0.15 24.55
N THR A 284 -21.46 0.02 25.77
CA THR A 284 -22.29 0.22 26.96
C THR A 284 -23.10 1.51 26.86
N PHE A 285 -22.47 2.60 26.42
CA PHE A 285 -23.12 3.88 26.21
C PHE A 285 -24.23 3.79 25.16
N PHE A 286 -23.97 3.17 24.01
CA PHE A 286 -24.99 3.00 22.96
C PHE A 286 -26.18 2.16 23.44
N ASN A 287 -25.93 1.08 24.20
CA ASN A 287 -26.99 0.25 24.76
C ASN A 287 -27.87 0.99 25.77
N ASN A 288 -27.27 1.81 26.63
CA ASN A 288 -27.99 2.48 27.72
C ASN A 288 -28.81 3.68 27.25
N ASN A 289 -28.51 4.23 26.06
CA ASN A 289 -29.14 5.45 25.55
C ASN A 289 -30.05 5.21 24.33
N ASP A 290 -30.40 3.95 24.03
CA ASP A 290 -31.26 3.56 22.91
C ASP A 290 -30.76 4.15 21.57
N ILE A 291 -29.44 4.11 21.36
CA ILE A 291 -28.78 4.58 20.14
C ILE A 291 -28.88 3.49 19.07
N ASP A 292 -29.33 3.85 17.87
CA ASP A 292 -29.36 2.95 16.71
C ASP A 292 -27.93 2.58 16.29
N LYS A 293 -27.72 1.35 15.81
CA LYS A 293 -26.39 0.84 15.44
C LYS A 293 -26.45 0.33 14.00
N LEU A 294 -25.55 0.82 13.16
CA LEU A 294 -25.33 0.29 11.81
C LEU A 294 -24.27 -0.83 11.83
#